data_AF-A0A2E3TU33-F1
#
_entry.id   AF-A0A2E3TU33-F1
#
_cell.length_a   1.000
_cell.length_b   1.000
_cell.length_c   1.000
_cell.angle_alpha   90.00
_cell.angle_beta   90.00
_cell.angle_gamma   90.00
#
_symmetry.space_group_name_H-M   'P 1'
#
loop_
_entity.id
_entity.type
_entity.pdbx_description
1 polymer ?
#
loop_
_entity_poly.entity_id
_entity_poly.type
_entity_poly.pdbx_seq_one_letter_code
_entity_poly.pdbx_strand_id
1 'polypeptide(L)' 'MSTQEAATGQLKGFIAVLRTGSISNHQLRLLPCIPESTMTSSIRADIGNTLAATTRVAYSDRLAWRMNA' A
#
# COMPACT_ATOMS: atom_id res chain seq x y z
N MET A 1 -13.39 18.78 -9.14
CA MET A 1 -12.51 17.86 -8.40
C MET A 1 -12.55 16.52 -9.09
N SER A 2 -11.41 16.00 -9.52
CA SER A 2 -11.33 14.69 -10.18
C SER A 2 -11.40 13.54 -9.16
N THR A 3 -11.75 12.34 -9.63
CA THR A 3 -11.76 11.12 -8.79
C THR A 3 -10.38 10.85 -8.16
N GLN A 4 -9.30 11.15 -8.89
CA GLN A 4 -7.93 11.01 -8.40
C GLN A 4 -7.60 11.99 -7.26
N GLU A 5 -8.02 13.25 -7.38
CA GLU A 5 -7.84 14.25 -6.33
C GLU A 5 -8.61 13.86 -5.07
N ALA A 6 -9.84 13.37 -5.23
CA ALA A 6 -10.68 12.89 -4.13
C ALA A 6 -9.99 11.72 -3.39
N ALA A 7 -9.54 10.71 -4.13
CA ALA A 7 -8.86 9.54 -3.56
C ALA A 7 -7.55 9.93 -2.85
N THR A 8 -6.79 10.86 -3.43
CA THR A 8 -5.57 11.38 -2.80
C THR A 8 -5.87 12.11 -1.50
N GLY A 9 -6.96 12.90 -1.47
CA GLY A 9 -7.42 13.58 -0.26
C GLY A 9 -7.83 12.59 0.85
N GLN A 10 -8.59 11.56 0.49
CA GLN A 10 -9.00 10.49 1.42
C GLN A 10 -7.78 9.76 2.01
N LEU A 11 -6.80 9.38 1.18
CA LEU A 11 -5.59 8.72 1.64
C LEU A 11 -4.79 9.60 2.62
N LYS A 12 -4.65 10.90 2.32
CA LYS A 12 -3.97 11.84 3.23
C LYS A 12 -4.70 11.95 4.58
N GLY A 13 -6.04 12.01 4.56
CA GLY A 13 -6.85 12.01 5.77
C GLY A 13 -6.64 10.74 6.61
N PHE A 14 -6.65 9.58 5.96
CA PHE A 14 -6.38 8.30 6.64
C PHE A 14 -4.99 8.25 7.27
N ILE A 15 -3.95 8.71 6.57
CA ILE A 15 -2.58 8.79 7.12
C ILE A 15 -2.53 9.70 8.35
N ALA A 16 -3.27 10.82 8.34
CA ALA A 16 -3.32 11.73 9.49
C ALA A 16 -3.91 11.03 10.74
N VAL A 17 -4.97 10.23 10.57
CA VAL A 17 -5.57 9.43 11.65
C VAL A 17 -4.57 8.42 12.22
N LEU A 18 -3.82 7.72 11.36
CA LEU A 18 -2.80 6.77 11.84
C LEU A 18 -1.71 7.47 12.67
N ARG A 19 -1.28 8.66 12.25
CA ARG A 19 -0.28 9.45 12.98
C ARG A 19 -0.78 9.89 14.37
N THR A 20 -2.07 10.23 14.50
CA THR A 20 -2.64 10.57 15.82
C THR A 20 -2.63 9.40 16.80
N GLY A 21 -2.63 8.16 16.29
CA GLY A 21 -2.52 6.95 17.10
C GLY A 21 -1.08 6.52 17.42
N SER A 22 -0.07 7.37 17.14
CA SER A 22 1.36 7.02 17.28
C SER A 22 1.79 5.78 16.47
N ILE A 23 1.07 5.46 15.39
CA ILE A 23 1.41 4.36 14.49
C ILE A 23 2.46 4.85 13.50
N SER A 24 3.62 4.19 13.49
CA SER A 24 4.67 4.43 12.48
C SER A 24 4.14 4.11 11.08
N ASN A 25 4.20 5.09 10.19
CA ASN A 25 3.74 4.93 8.82
C ASN A 25 4.95 4.85 7.87
N HIS A 26 5.11 3.70 7.22
CA HIS A 26 6.06 3.51 6.14
C HIS A 26 5.34 3.55 4.80
N GLN A 27 5.38 4.71 4.14
CA GLN A 27 4.77 4.87 2.83
C GLN A 27 5.69 4.25 1.75
N LEU A 28 5.18 3.22 1.07
CA LEU A 28 5.92 2.56 0.00
C LEU A 28 5.94 3.41 -1.28
N ARG A 29 6.93 3.15 -2.14
CA ARG A 29 7.04 3.78 -3.45
C ARG A 29 5.94 3.25 -4.38
N LEU A 30 5.15 4.15 -4.94
CA LEU A 30 4.18 3.80 -5.98
C LEU A 30 4.91 3.32 -7.24
N LEU A 31 4.46 2.20 -7.81
CA LEU A 31 4.89 1.72 -9.12
C LEU A 31 3.85 2.14 -10.16
N PRO A 32 4.17 3.06 -11.10
CA PRO A 32 3.19 3.62 -12.04
C PRO A 32 2.50 2.58 -12.94
N CYS A 33 3.17 1.44 -13.16
CA CYS A 33 2.66 0.33 -13.95
C CYS A 33 1.79 -0.66 -13.16
N ILE A 34 1.62 -0.46 -11.84
CA ILE A 34 0.78 -1.30 -10.98
C ILE A 34 -0.32 -0.40 -10.40
N PRO A 35 -1.51 -0.37 -11.03
CA PRO A 35 -2.60 0.53 -10.62
C PRO A 35 -3.08 0.25 -9.19
N GLU A 36 -3.07 -1.02 -8.76
CA GLU A 36 -3.45 -1.49 -7.42
C GLU A 36 -2.29 -1.44 -6.40
N SER A 37 -1.29 -0.59 -6.63
CA SER A 37 -0.13 -0.40 -5.74
C SER A 37 -0.49 0.18 -4.37
N THR A 38 -1.68 0.77 -4.24
CA THR A 38 -2.21 1.34 -2.99
C THR A 38 -2.74 0.28 -2.02
N MET A 39 -3.06 -0.94 -2.48
CA MET A 39 -3.48 -2.04 -1.62
C MET A 39 -2.26 -2.80 -1.05
N THR A 40 -1.65 -2.34 0.03
CA THR A 40 -0.46 -3.01 0.60
C THR A 40 -0.78 -4.36 1.27
N SER A 41 -2.01 -4.52 1.79
CA SER A 41 -2.46 -5.72 2.53
C SER A 41 -2.42 -7.02 1.71
N SER A 42 -2.59 -6.92 0.39
CA SER A 42 -2.57 -8.06 -0.52
C SER A 42 -1.19 -8.33 -1.13
N ILE A 43 -0.14 -7.74 -0.56
CA ILE A 43 1.27 -7.89 -1.01
C ILE A 43 2.12 -8.56 0.08
N ARG A 44 1.76 -8.38 1.34
CA ARG A 44 2.56 -8.79 2.49
C ARG A 44 1.67 -9.24 3.63
N ALA A 45 2.02 -10.36 4.24
CA ALA A 45 1.53 -10.76 5.55
C ALA A 45 2.64 -10.59 6.58
N ASP A 46 2.30 -10.03 7.73
CA ASP A 46 3.18 -9.95 8.89
C ASP A 46 2.70 -11.00 9.92
N ILE A 47 3.56 -11.97 10.24
CA ILE A 47 3.26 -13.08 11.15
C ILE A 47 4.36 -13.15 12.21
N GLY A 48 4.07 -12.62 13.39
CA GLY A 48 5.06 -12.49 14.46
C GLY A 48 6.21 -11.57 14.05
N ASN A 49 7.40 -12.12 13.86
CA ASN A 49 8.59 -11.39 13.40
C ASN A 49 8.91 -11.68 11.91
N THR A 50 7.98 -12.32 11.18
CA THR A 50 8.22 -12.78 9.81
C THR A 50 7.40 -11.96 8.83
N LEU A 51 8.10 -11.38 7.85
CA LEU A 51 7.48 -10.70 6.71
C LEU A 51 7.43 -11.65 5.51
N ALA A 52 6.22 -12.11 5.16
CA ALA A 52 6.00 -12.99 4.02
C ALA A 52 5.42 -12.19 2.83
N ALA A 53 6.13 -12.19 1.70
CA ALA A 53 5.60 -11.65 0.45
C ALA A 53 4.53 -12.61 -0.11
N THR A 54 3.36 -12.08 -0.44
CA THR A 54 2.26 -12.90 -0.99
C THR A 54 2.26 -12.85 -2.51
N THR A 55 2.11 -14.01 -3.15
CA THR A 55 1.90 -14.08 -4.60
C THR A 55 0.46 -13.72 -4.92
N ARG A 56 0.24 -12.68 -5.73
CA ARG A 56 -1.09 -12.32 -6.23
C ARG A 56 -1.50 -13.19 -7.43
N VAL A 57 -2.78 -13.56 -7.45
CA VAL A 57 -3.40 -14.29 -8.57
C VAL A 57 -3.51 -13.39 -9.81
N ALA A 58 -3.89 -12.13 -9.60
CA ALA A 58 -3.99 -11.13 -10.67
C ALA A 58 -2.61 -10.85 -11.29
N TYR A 59 -2.50 -11.04 -12.60
CA TYR A 59 -1.23 -10.91 -13.34
C TYR A 59 -0.65 -9.49 -13.28
N SER A 60 -1.51 -8.47 -13.34
CA SER A 60 -1.13 -7.04 -13.27
C SER A 60 -0.34 -6.67 -12.02
N ASP A 61 -0.50 -7.45 -10.95
CA ASP A 61 0.01 -7.10 -9.63
C ASP A 61 1.08 -8.08 -9.13
N ARG A 62 1.51 -9.05 -9.95
CA ARG A 62 2.53 -10.03 -9.57
C ARG A 62 3.88 -9.39 -9.19
N LEU A 63 4.15 -8.19 -9.69
CA LEU A 63 5.37 -7.43 -9.38
C LEU A 63 5.19 -6.46 -8.20
N ALA A 64 4.02 -6.42 -7.56
CA ALA A 64 3.73 -5.48 -6.48
C ALA A 64 4.64 -5.64 -5.27
N TRP A 65 5.19 -6.84 -5.05
CA TRP A 65 6.19 -7.09 -3.99
C TRP A 65 7.45 -6.22 -4.13
N ARG A 66 7.78 -5.75 -5.34
CA ARG A 66 8.93 -4.86 -5.59
C ARG A 66 8.81 -3.49 -4.95
N MET A 67 7.64 -3.12 -4.43
CA MET A 67 7.49 -1.89 -3.64
C MET A 67 8.15 -1.97 -2.26
N ASN A 68 8.48 -3.18 -1.80
CA ASN A 68 9.11 -3.44 -0.51
C ASN A 68 10.64 -3.62 -0.58
N ALA A 69 11.23 -3.53 -1.79
CA ALA A 69 12.67 -3.66 -2.04
C ALA A 69 13.32 -2.28 -2.18
#